data_AF-A0A3D0PHC1-F1
#
_entry.id   AF-A0A3D0PHC1-F1
#
_cell.length_a   1.000
_cell.length_b   1.000
_cell.length_c   1.000
_cell.angle_alpha   90.00
_cell.angle_beta   90.00
_cell.angle_gamma   90.00
#
_symmetry.space_group_name_H-M   'P 1'
#
loop_
_entity.id
_entity.type
_entity.pdbx_description
1 polymer ?
#
loop_
_entity_poly.entity_id
_entity_poly.type
_entity_poly.pdbx_seq_one_letter_code
_entity_poly.pdbx_strand_id
1 'polypeptide(L)' 'KKPYDERLIPYDIAVNQAHVKMLSKQQIISAQDARLLLKGLEEIKALYKQGKFTLSEGVEDVHTAIE' A
#
# COMPACT_ATOMS: atom_id res chain seq x y z
N LYS A 1 18.32 10.80 9.06
CA LYS A 1 18.66 10.31 7.70
C LYS A 1 17.44 9.52 7.25
N LYS A 2 16.67 9.97 6.26
CA LYS A 2 15.47 9.22 5.79
C LYS A 2 15.92 7.78 5.46
N PRO A 3 15.27 6.73 5.99
CA PRO A 3 15.67 5.36 5.72
C PRO A 3 15.64 5.14 4.19
N TYR A 4 16.62 4.39 3.68
CA TYR A 4 16.79 4.17 2.24
C TYR A 4 15.55 3.49 1.61
N ASP A 5 14.76 2.81 2.44
CA ASP A 5 13.56 2.04 2.10
C ASP A 5 12.34 2.90 1.72
N GLU A 6 12.30 4.19 2.08
CA GLU A 6 11.21 5.08 1.64
C GLU A 6 11.09 5.15 0.11
N ARG A 7 12.18 4.86 -0.62
CA ARG A 7 12.19 4.81 -2.10
C ARG A 7 11.46 3.59 -2.66
N LEU A 8 11.23 2.55 -1.85
CA LEU A 8 10.56 1.33 -2.26
C LEU A 8 9.03 1.42 -2.15
N ILE A 9 8.51 2.40 -1.41
CA ILE A 9 7.07 2.61 -1.18
C ILE A 9 6.23 2.56 -2.48
N PRO A 10 6.61 3.22 -3.60
CA PRO A 10 5.83 3.13 -4.83
C PRO A 10 5.74 1.71 -5.42
N TYR A 11 6.78 0.90 -5.21
CA TYR A 11 6.84 -0.48 -5.70
C TYR A 11 6.03 -1.41 -4.80
N ASP A 12 6.12 -1.26 -3.48
CA ASP A 12 5.30 -2.05 -2.54
C ASP A 12 3.80 -1.80 -2.75
N ILE A 13 3.41 -0.54 -2.96
CA ILE A 13 2.02 -0.21 -3.31
C ILE A 13 1.60 -0.94 -4.61
N ALA A 14 2.48 -0.99 -5.62
CA ALA A 14 2.16 -1.68 -6.88
C ALA A 14 2.02 -3.19 -6.69
N VAL A 15 2.87 -3.81 -5.86
CA VAL A 15 2.78 -5.24 -5.51
C VAL A 15 1.48 -5.52 -4.77
N ASN A 16 1.12 -4.71 -3.78
CA ASN A 16 -0.13 -4.86 -3.04
C ASN A 16 -1.37 -4.67 -3.92
N GLN A 17 -1.34 -3.72 -4.86
CA GLN A 17 -2.41 -3.57 -5.86
C GLN A 17 -2.56 -4.80 -6.75
N ALA A 18 -1.44 -5.40 -7.19
CA ALA A 18 -1.47 -6.63 -7.97
C ALA A 18 -2.03 -7.80 -7.14
N HIS A 19 -1.65 -7.89 -5.87
CA HIS A 19 -2.11 -8.92 -4.95
C HIS A 19 -3.62 -8.81 -4.70
N VAL A 20 -4.15 -7.61 -4.39
CA VAL A 20 -5.59 -7.37 -4.22
C VAL A 20 -6.38 -7.75 -5.47
N LYS A 21 -5.89 -7.41 -6.67
CA LYS A 21 -6.52 -7.81 -7.93
C LYS A 21 -6.55 -9.32 -8.10
N MET A 22 -5.46 -10.00 -7.74
CA MET A 22 -5.37 -11.46 -7.78
C MET A 22 -6.38 -12.10 -6.82
N LEU A 23 -6.43 -11.66 -5.57
CA LEU A 23 -7.38 -12.15 -4.55
C LEU A 23 -8.83 -11.98 -5.00
N SER A 24 -9.16 -10.84 -5.59
CA SER A 24 -10.50 -10.60 -6.12
C SER A 24 -10.83 -11.51 -7.30
N LYS A 25 -9.88 -11.74 -8.21
CA LYS A 25 -10.05 -12.66 -9.34
C LYS A 25 -10.26 -14.11 -8.90
N GLN A 26 -9.60 -14.52 -7.81
CA GLN A 26 -9.77 -15.84 -7.19
C GLN A 26 -11.01 -15.93 -6.30
N GLN A 27 -11.81 -14.86 -6.20
CA GLN A 27 -13.00 -14.77 -5.34
C GLN A 27 -12.71 -15.00 -3.85
N ILE A 28 -11.46 -14.78 -3.42
CA ILE A 28 -11.06 -14.86 -2.00
C ILE A 28 -11.58 -13.64 -1.24
N ILE A 29 -11.66 -12.49 -1.91
CA ILE A 29 -12.30 -11.26 -1.40
C ILE A 29 -13.38 -10.80 -2.36
N SER A 30 -14.36 -10.07 -1.84
CA SER A 30 -15.43 -9.52 -2.68
C SER A 30 -14.89 -8.44 -3.62
N ALA A 31 -15.56 -8.23 -4.76
CA ALA A 31 -15.23 -7.13 -5.65
C ALA A 31 -15.40 -5.75 -4.98
N GLN A 32 -16.25 -5.65 -3.95
CA GLN A 32 -16.44 -4.43 -3.17
C GLN A 32 -15.22 -4.16 -2.28
N ASP A 33 -14.75 -5.17 -1.54
CA ASP A 33 -13.59 -5.05 -0.66
C ASP A 33 -12.33 -4.76 -1.48
N ALA A 34 -12.17 -5.44 -2.62
CA ALA A 34 -11.07 -5.17 -3.54
C ALA A 34 -11.04 -3.71 -4.02
N ARG A 35 -12.21 -3.12 -4.31
CA ARG A 35 -12.29 -1.70 -4.70
C ARG A 35 -11.90 -0.76 -3.54
N LEU A 36 -12.31 -1.08 -2.32
CA LEU A 36 -11.96 -0.30 -1.14
C LEU A 36 -10.45 -0.33 -0.87
N LEU A 37 -9.84 -1.52 -0.91
CA LEU A 37 -8.41 -1.71 -0.73
C LEU A 37 -7.60 -0.99 -1.82
N LEU A 38 -7.98 -1.14 -3.09
CA LEU A 38 -7.31 -0.43 -4.20
C LEU A 38 -7.39 1.09 -4.07
N LYS A 39 -8.51 1.62 -3.56
CA LYS A 39 -8.68 3.05 -3.29
C LYS A 39 -7.74 3.52 -2.18
N GLY A 40 -7.67 2.80 -1.07
CA GLY A 40 -6.74 3.11 0.03
C GLY A 40 -5.28 3.12 -0.43
N LEU A 41 -4.87 2.15 -1.24
CA LEU A 41 -3.52 2.08 -1.81
C LEU A 41 -3.19 3.28 -2.72
N GLU A 42 -4.14 3.77 -3.51
CA GLU A 42 -3.95 4.99 -4.31
C GLU A 42 -3.92 6.27 -3.44
N GLU A 43 -4.69 6.32 -2.35
CA GLU A 43 -4.63 7.43 -1.38
C GLU A 43 -3.25 7.49 -0.70
N ILE A 44 -2.71 6.36 -0.26
CA ILE A 44 -1.35 6.25 0.31
C ILE A 44 -0.31 6.74 -0.70
N LYS A 45 -0.40 6.29 -1.95
CA LYS A 45 0.50 6.72 -3.04
C LYS A 45 0.44 8.22 -3.29
N ALA A 46 -0.75 8.83 -3.22
CA ALA A 46 -0.93 10.26 -3.36
C ALA A 46 -0.31 11.03 -2.19
N LEU A 47 -0.48 10.56 -0.95
CA LEU A 47 0.14 11.14 0.23
C LEU A 47 1.67 11.05 0.18
N TYR A 48 2.21 9.91 -0.27
CA TYR A 48 3.65 9.73 -0.48
C TYR A 48 4.21 10.72 -1.51
N LYS A 49 3.54 10.87 -2.66
CA LYS A 49 3.94 11.85 -3.70
C LYS A 49 3.93 13.29 -3.19
N GLN A 50 3.06 13.61 -2.23
CA GLN A 50 2.99 14.92 -1.59
C GLN A 50 4.04 15.11 -0.48
N GLY A 51 4.85 14.08 -0.18
CA GLY A 51 5.78 14.07 0.95
C GLY A 51 5.09 14.06 2.32
N LYS A 52 3.78 13.75 2.36
CA LYS A 52 2.94 13.74 3.56
C LYS A 52 2.76 12.35 4.17
N PHE A 53 3.25 11.31 3.48
CA PHE A 53 3.31 9.96 4.01
C PHE A 53 4.75 9.71 4.49
N THR A 54 4.95 9.82 5.79
CA THR A 54 6.18 9.42 6.47
C THR A 54 5.88 8.18 7.28
N LEU A 55 6.70 7.14 7.15
CA LEU A 55 6.61 5.96 7.99
C LEU A 55 6.80 6.42 9.45
N SER A 56 5.75 6.34 10.26
CA SER A 56 5.82 6.73 11.66
C SER A 56 6.71 5.74 12.43
N GLU A 57 7.65 6.25 13.23
CA GLU A 57 8.49 5.44 14.13
C GLU A 57 7.57 4.68 15.11
N GLY A 58 7.47 3.37 14.91
CA GLY A 58 6.54 2.51 15.67
C GLY A 58 5.89 1.41 14.82
N VAL A 59 6.02 1.47 13.50
CA VAL A 59 5.69 0.36 12.61
C VAL A 59 6.92 -0.54 12.48
N GLU A 60 6.82 -1.76 13.01
CA GLU A 60 7.90 -2.75 13.11
C GLU A 60 8.41 -3.22 11.73
N ASP A 61 7.60 -3.07 10.67
CA ASP A 61 7.97 -3.45 9.31
C ASP A 61 7.21 -2.63 8.25
N VAL A 62 7.80 -2.42 7.07
CA VAL A 62 7.19 -1.67 5.94
C VAL A 62 5.86 -2.32 5.49
N HIS A 63 5.70 -3.61 5.77
CA HIS A 63 4.49 -4.38 5.51
C HIS A 63 3.28 -3.91 6.33
N THR A 64 3.45 -3.54 7.61
CA THR A 64 2.32 -3.21 8.50
C THR A 64 1.78 -1.79 8.29
N ALA A 65 2.48 -0.94 7.53
CA ALA A 65 1.98 0.39 7.16
C ALA A 65 1.06 0.35 5.92
N ILE A 66 1.02 -0.76 5.19
CA ILE A 66 0.32 -0.91 3.90
C ILE A 66 -0.70 -2.07 3.91
N GLU A 67 -0.57 -3.05 4.81
CA GLU A 67 -1.69 -3.96 5.17
C GLU A 67 -2.85 -3.22 5.86
#